data_AF-A0AAD6GQA6-F1
#
_entry.id   AF-A0AAD6GQA6-F1
#
_cell.length_a   1.000
_cell.length_b   1.000
_cell.length_c   1.000
_cell.angle_alpha   90.00
_cell.angle_beta   90.00
_cell.angle_gamma   90.00
#
_symmetry.space_group_name_H-M   'P 1'
#
loop_
_entity.id
_entity.type
_entity.pdbx_description
1 polymer ?
#
loop_
_entity_poly.entity_id
_entity_poly.type
_entity_poly.pdbx_seq_one_letter_code
_entity_poly.pdbx_strand_id
1 'polypeptide(L)'
;MTQAQDKPAVVCVFCGATPGNQPVHLEAARTLAHEFHKNNVQLVYGGGTTGLMGEIARTLVSLSGPKAVHGIIPRALVKVSNKSSNGNGTSEQTNGEGKAAERVISSDIEETGIPESEYGVTTIVPDMHTRKRLMATKVMEGGKGSGFVSLAGGFGTIEEVMEMTTWNQLGIHRVGVVLVNINGYWDGLLAWVRNAVEAGFISGENGSILAEASDVTQVWPKLLEYQVSRDRMQLNWGQE
;
A
#
# COMPACT_ATOMS: atom_id res chain seq x y z
N MET A 1 25.76 15.05 -23.09
CA MET A 1 25.41 13.91 -22.20
C MET A 1 24.34 14.40 -21.25
N THR A 2 23.08 14.24 -21.63
CA THR A 2 21.93 14.53 -20.78
C THR A 2 21.88 13.45 -19.71
N GLN A 3 22.05 13.83 -18.43
CA GLN A 3 21.78 12.92 -17.32
C GLN A 3 20.33 12.45 -17.49
N ALA A 4 20.10 11.15 -17.68
CA ALA A 4 18.78 10.58 -17.58
C ALA A 4 18.25 10.97 -16.19
N GLN A 5 17.19 11.77 -16.17
CA GLN A 5 16.58 12.23 -14.93
C GLN A 5 16.12 10.98 -14.18
N ASP A 6 16.80 10.65 -13.09
CA ASP A 6 16.62 9.37 -12.40
C ASP A 6 15.17 9.30 -11.92
N LYS A 7 14.41 8.33 -12.46
CA LYS A 7 12.97 8.24 -12.23
C LYS A 7 12.74 7.99 -10.72
N PRO A 8 11.85 8.74 -10.05
CA PRO A 8 11.51 8.49 -8.65
C PRO A 8 11.09 7.03 -8.42
N ALA A 9 11.48 6.46 -7.28
CA ALA A 9 10.94 5.18 -6.84
C ALA A 9 9.44 5.32 -6.54
N VAL A 10 8.68 4.27 -6.82
CA VAL A 10 7.26 4.18 -6.46
C VAL A 10 7.09 3.04 -5.48
N VAL A 11 6.60 3.34 -4.28
CA VAL A 11 6.39 2.35 -3.23
C VAL A 11 4.90 2.24 -2.93
N CYS A 12 4.38 1.03 -3.03
CA CYS A 12 3.02 0.72 -2.65
C CYS A 12 2.97 0.33 -1.17
N VAL A 13 2.16 1.03 -0.38
CA VAL A 13 2.00 0.76 1.06
C VAL A 13 0.64 0.12 1.34
N PHE A 14 0.67 -1.11 1.84
CA PHE A 14 -0.47 -1.81 2.40
C PHE A 14 -0.53 -1.54 3.90
N CYS A 15 -1.68 -1.11 4.41
CA CYS A 15 -1.84 -0.81 5.84
C CYS A 15 -3.31 -0.75 6.26
N GLY A 16 -3.55 -0.75 7.57
CA GLY A 16 -4.89 -0.70 8.14
C GLY A 16 -5.64 0.60 7.85
N ALA A 17 -6.95 0.47 7.59
CA ALA A 17 -7.89 1.60 7.57
C ALA A 17 -8.16 2.19 8.96
N THR A 18 -7.71 1.50 10.01
CA THR A 18 -7.81 1.92 11.41
C THR A 18 -6.42 2.27 11.96
N PRO A 19 -6.32 3.12 13.01
CA PRO A 19 -5.03 3.52 13.57
C PRO A 19 -4.36 2.41 14.42
N GLY A 20 -5.10 1.36 14.77
CA GLY A 20 -4.69 0.40 15.80
C GLY A 20 -4.86 0.94 17.22
N ASN A 21 -4.60 0.09 18.22
CA ASN A 21 -4.77 0.43 19.63
C ASN A 21 -3.51 1.05 20.27
N GLN A 22 -2.37 0.97 19.57
CA GLN A 22 -1.09 1.48 20.04
C GLN A 22 -0.64 2.65 19.16
N PRO A 23 -0.26 3.81 19.72
CA PRO A 23 0.10 5.01 18.96
C PRO A 23 1.33 4.81 18.07
N VAL A 24 2.16 3.82 18.39
CA VAL A 24 3.38 3.47 17.65
C VAL A 24 3.12 3.17 16.17
N HIS A 25 1.93 2.67 15.81
CA HIS A 25 1.61 2.35 14.41
C HIS A 25 1.35 3.62 13.58
N LEU A 26 0.68 4.62 14.16
CA LEU A 26 0.53 5.93 13.52
C LEU A 26 1.88 6.64 13.41
N GLU A 27 2.74 6.52 14.43
CA GLU A 27 4.09 7.06 14.37
C GLU A 27 4.91 6.41 13.26
N ALA A 28 4.83 5.08 13.11
CA ALA A 28 5.49 4.39 12.01
C ALA A 28 5.01 4.87 10.63
N ALA A 29 3.71 5.14 10.47
CA ALA A 29 3.16 5.72 9.25
C ALA A 29 3.73 7.12 8.94
N ARG A 30 3.85 7.98 9.96
CA ARG A 30 4.47 9.31 9.82
C ARG A 30 5.95 9.20 9.48
N THR A 31 6.71 8.39 10.21
CA THR A 31 8.15 8.20 9.99
C THR A 31 8.41 7.66 8.58
N LEU A 32 7.56 6.76 8.08
CA LEU A 32 7.70 6.21 6.74
C LEU A 32 7.49 7.29 5.66
N ALA A 33 6.50 8.17 5.85
CA ALA A 33 6.31 9.32 4.96
C ALA A 33 7.52 10.27 4.94
N HIS A 34 8.16 10.51 6.10
CA HIS A 34 9.39 11.32 6.16
C HIS A 34 10.55 10.66 5.43
N GLU A 35 10.73 9.34 5.58
CA GLU A 35 11.74 8.60 4.81
C GLU A 35 11.44 8.63 3.30
N PHE A 36 10.18 8.57 2.90
CA PHE A 36 9.82 8.71 1.48
C PHE A 36 10.13 10.09 0.93
N HIS A 37 9.79 11.16 1.66
CA HIS A 37 10.13 12.52 1.28
C HIS A 37 11.65 12.69 1.10
N LYS A 38 12.42 12.27 2.11
CA LYS A 38 13.88 12.37 2.12
C LYS A 38 14.55 11.67 0.94
N ASN A 39 13.99 10.54 0.49
CA ASN A 39 14.53 9.73 -0.60
C ASN A 39 13.84 9.96 -1.95
N ASN A 40 13.01 11.02 -2.09
CA ASN A 40 12.25 11.32 -3.31
C ASN A 40 11.42 10.13 -3.82
N VAL A 41 10.72 9.46 -2.90
CA VAL A 41 9.85 8.30 -3.17
C VAL A 41 8.41 8.78 -3.35
N GLN A 42 7.74 8.22 -4.36
CA GLN A 42 6.30 8.38 -4.57
C GLN A 42 5.52 7.26 -3.87
N LEU A 43 4.38 7.59 -3.30
CA LEU A 43 3.49 6.66 -2.61
C LEU A 43 2.33 6.23 -3.51
N VAL A 44 2.09 4.93 -3.56
CA VAL A 44 0.84 4.31 -4.02
C VAL A 44 0.16 3.63 -2.84
N TYR A 45 -1.16 3.77 -2.70
CA TYR A 45 -1.90 3.14 -1.59
C TYR A 45 -3.39 2.97 -1.92
N GLY A 46 -4.16 2.43 -0.96
CA GLY A 46 -5.58 2.11 -1.12
C GLY A 46 -6.56 3.28 -1.24
N GLY A 47 -6.11 4.54 -1.08
CA GLY A 47 -6.97 5.72 -1.27
C GLY A 47 -7.88 6.09 -0.09
N GLY A 48 -7.81 5.35 1.02
CA GLY A 48 -8.59 5.62 2.25
C GLY A 48 -8.08 6.82 3.04
N THR A 49 -8.98 7.55 3.71
CA THR A 49 -8.64 8.82 4.39
C THR A 49 -8.46 8.69 5.90
N THR A 50 -8.57 7.47 6.45
CA THR A 50 -8.58 7.18 7.88
C THR A 50 -7.46 6.20 8.27
N GLY A 51 -7.19 6.11 9.58
CA GLY A 51 -6.20 5.19 10.13
C GLY A 51 -4.79 5.41 9.58
N LEU A 52 -4.04 4.32 9.40
CA LEU A 52 -2.67 4.40 8.90
C LEU A 52 -2.62 4.89 7.45
N MET A 53 -3.59 4.49 6.62
CA MET A 53 -3.70 4.94 5.22
C MET A 53 -3.82 6.46 5.11
N GLY A 54 -4.74 7.05 5.87
CA GLY A 54 -4.92 8.49 5.90
C GLY A 54 -3.67 9.21 6.40
N GLU A 55 -3.04 8.69 7.46
CA GLU A 55 -1.89 9.32 8.12
C GLU A 55 -0.64 9.35 7.22
N ILE A 56 -0.28 8.24 6.57
CA ILE A 56 0.88 8.24 5.67
C ILE A 56 0.65 9.15 4.46
N ALA A 57 -0.55 9.11 3.87
CA ALA A 57 -0.89 9.91 2.71
C ALA A 57 -0.83 11.41 3.03
N ARG A 58 -1.52 11.86 4.08
CA ARG A 58 -1.54 13.28 4.46
C ARG A 58 -0.17 13.81 4.86
N THR A 59 0.62 12.99 5.56
CA THR A 59 1.98 13.38 5.96
C THR A 59 2.85 13.56 4.72
N LEU A 60 2.84 12.61 3.77
CA LEU A 60 3.66 12.75 2.58
C LEU A 60 3.19 13.89 1.67
N VAL A 61 1.89 14.14 1.53
CA VAL A 61 1.39 15.31 0.80
C VAL A 61 1.87 16.61 1.44
N SER A 62 1.86 16.72 2.78
CA SER A 62 2.34 17.92 3.48
C SER A 62 3.83 18.20 3.25
N LEU A 63 4.62 17.17 2.96
CA LEU A 63 6.06 17.25 2.75
C LEU A 63 6.45 17.41 1.27
N SER A 64 5.77 16.68 0.38
CA SER A 64 6.18 16.50 -1.03
C SER A 64 5.12 16.96 -2.05
N GLY A 65 3.97 17.44 -1.59
CA GLY A 65 2.85 17.86 -2.42
C GLY A 65 1.94 16.72 -2.90
N PRO A 66 0.74 17.04 -3.42
CA PRO A 66 -0.30 16.06 -3.76
C PRO A 66 0.10 15.08 -4.85
N LYS A 67 1.00 15.46 -5.77
CA LYS A 67 1.50 14.60 -6.85
C LYS A 67 2.46 13.50 -6.38
N ALA A 68 2.96 13.57 -5.15
CA ALA A 68 3.78 12.52 -4.57
C ALA A 68 2.96 11.32 -4.07
N VAL A 69 1.63 11.44 -4.01
CA VAL A 69 0.74 10.42 -3.45
C VAL A 69 -0.37 10.07 -4.45
N HIS A 70 -0.52 8.77 -4.73
CA HIS A 70 -1.56 8.23 -5.60
C HIS A 70 -2.40 7.17 -4.87
N GLY A 71 -3.64 7.53 -4.54
CA GLY A 71 -4.63 6.59 -4.01
C GLY A 71 -5.41 5.88 -5.12
N ILE A 72 -5.62 4.58 -5.00
CA ILE A 72 -6.44 3.80 -5.94
C ILE A 72 -7.55 3.12 -5.16
N ILE A 73 -8.80 3.56 -5.40
CA ILE A 73 -9.97 3.15 -4.63
C ILE A 73 -11.03 2.51 -5.54
N PRO A 74 -11.63 1.37 -5.18
CA PRO A 74 -12.70 0.79 -5.95
C PRO A 74 -14.00 1.58 -5.76
N ARG A 75 -14.82 1.64 -6.81
CA ARG A 75 -16.09 2.37 -6.80
C ARG A 75 -17.00 1.98 -5.64
N ALA A 76 -17.01 0.70 -5.27
CA ALA A 76 -17.81 0.18 -4.17
C ALA A 76 -17.47 0.76 -2.79
N LEU A 77 -16.29 1.36 -2.60
CA LEU A 77 -15.85 1.93 -1.33
C LEU A 77 -15.95 3.47 -1.28
N VAL A 78 -16.50 4.07 -2.34
CA VAL A 78 -16.72 5.51 -2.45
C VAL A 78 -18.17 5.83 -2.08
N LYS A 79 -18.37 6.72 -1.10
CA LYS A 79 -19.69 7.26 -0.77
C LYS A 79 -19.88 8.63 -1.41
N VAL A 80 -20.94 8.78 -2.19
CA VAL A 80 -21.35 10.09 -2.72
C VAL A 80 -22.23 10.78 -1.68
N SER A 81 -21.81 11.95 -1.19
CA SER A 81 -22.66 12.80 -0.35
C SER A 81 -23.30 13.88 -1.23
N ASN A 82 -24.64 13.89 -1.31
CA ASN A 82 -25.37 15.01 -1.89
C ASN A 82 -25.36 16.17 -0.88
N LYS A 83 -25.00 17.39 -1.33
CA LYS A 83 -25.32 18.59 -0.57
C LYS A 83 -26.83 18.80 -0.63
N SER A 84 -27.57 18.28 0.34
CA SER A 84 -28.94 18.74 0.60
C SER A 84 -28.94 19.66 1.81
N SER A 85 -29.37 20.88 1.54
CA SER A 85 -29.79 21.96 2.41
C SER A 85 -30.59 21.52 3.65
N ASN A 86 -30.21 22.10 4.80
CA ASN A 86 -31.02 22.45 5.98
C ASN A 86 -32.36 21.71 6.22
N GLY A 87 -32.46 20.94 7.32
CA GLY A 87 -33.74 20.57 7.93
C GLY A 87 -33.72 19.29 8.79
N ASN A 88 -33.99 19.46 10.09
CA ASN A 88 -34.22 18.46 11.14
C ASN A 88 -34.76 17.08 10.72
N GLY A 89 -34.23 16.00 11.32
CA GLY A 89 -34.96 14.73 11.45
C GLY A 89 -34.09 13.50 11.73
N THR A 90 -34.01 13.11 13.01
CA THR A 90 -33.81 11.75 13.55
C THR A 90 -32.75 10.84 12.92
N SER A 91 -31.69 10.57 13.69
CA SER A 91 -30.70 9.52 13.46
C SER A 91 -31.34 8.12 13.49
N GLU A 92 -31.60 7.53 12.33
CA GLU A 92 -31.76 6.08 12.22
C GLU A 92 -30.38 5.42 12.33
N GLN A 93 -30.14 4.80 13.48
CA GLN A 93 -29.06 3.82 13.66
C GLN A 93 -29.39 2.58 12.82
N THR A 94 -28.83 2.50 11.62
CA THR A 94 -28.70 1.23 10.92
C THR A 94 -27.54 0.45 11.54
N ASN A 95 -27.87 -0.47 12.45
CA ASN A 95 -27.00 -1.55 12.86
C ASN A 95 -26.75 -2.47 11.65
N GLY A 96 -25.65 -2.21 10.94
CA GLY A 96 -25.11 -3.10 9.94
C GLY A 96 -23.60 -3.16 10.11
N GLU A 97 -23.08 -4.34 10.46
CA GLU A 97 -21.65 -4.67 10.52
C GLU A 97 -21.05 -4.73 9.10
N GLY A 98 -21.17 -3.65 8.35
CA GLY A 98 -20.53 -3.43 7.06
C GLY A 98 -19.38 -2.44 7.20
N LYS A 99 -18.28 -2.67 6.48
CA LYS A 99 -17.14 -1.74 6.45
C LYS A 99 -17.64 -0.35 6.03
N ALA A 100 -17.46 0.66 6.89
CA ALA A 100 -17.80 2.04 6.58
C ALA A 100 -17.03 2.52 5.33
N ALA A 101 -17.63 3.44 4.57
CA ALA A 101 -17.02 3.97 3.35
C ALA A 101 -15.62 4.54 3.62
N GLU A 102 -14.64 4.19 2.78
CA GLU A 102 -13.24 4.60 2.96
C GLU A 102 -12.98 6.02 2.45
N ARG A 103 -13.88 6.55 1.62
CA ARG A 103 -13.81 7.92 1.10
C ARG A 103 -15.20 8.49 0.81
N VAL A 104 -15.38 9.79 1.08
CA VAL A 104 -16.59 10.55 0.74
C VAL A 104 -16.26 11.55 -0.36
N ILE A 105 -17.06 11.58 -1.43
CA ILE A 105 -16.94 12.52 -2.54
C ILE A 105 -18.23 13.32 -2.72
N SER A 106 -18.15 14.57 -3.20
CA SER A 106 -19.32 15.36 -3.56
C SER A 106 -19.95 14.88 -4.87
N SER A 107 -21.27 15.00 -4.97
CA SER A 107 -22.10 14.62 -6.14
C SER A 107 -21.68 15.23 -7.48
N ASP A 108 -20.91 16.32 -7.45
CA ASP A 108 -20.54 17.09 -8.64
C ASP A 108 -19.25 16.57 -9.33
N ILE A 109 -18.68 15.46 -8.82
CA ILE A 109 -17.48 14.83 -9.39
C ILE A 109 -17.93 13.79 -10.41
N GLU A 110 -17.86 14.17 -11.69
CA GLU A 110 -17.95 13.21 -12.81
C GLU A 110 -16.92 12.09 -12.66
N GLU A 111 -17.18 10.95 -13.31
CA GLU A 111 -16.34 9.74 -13.33
C GLU A 111 -14.86 9.94 -13.72
N THR A 112 -14.45 11.16 -14.08
CA THR A 112 -13.16 11.49 -14.69
C THR A 112 -12.08 11.99 -13.73
N GLY A 113 -12.36 12.16 -12.43
CA GLY A 113 -11.28 12.28 -11.44
C GLY A 113 -11.66 12.94 -10.12
N ILE A 114 -11.25 12.33 -9.01
CA ILE A 114 -11.31 12.98 -7.69
C ILE A 114 -10.26 14.10 -7.68
N PRO A 115 -10.62 15.36 -7.32
CA PRO A 115 -9.67 16.45 -7.21
C PRO A 115 -8.49 16.13 -6.29
N GLU A 116 -7.34 16.77 -6.55
CA GLU A 116 -6.21 16.73 -5.61
C GLU A 116 -6.68 17.17 -4.22
N SER A 117 -6.21 16.46 -3.19
CA SER A 117 -6.62 16.67 -1.80
C SER A 117 -5.40 16.58 -0.88
N GLU A 118 -5.60 16.79 0.43
CA GLU A 118 -4.57 16.48 1.43
C GLU A 118 -4.13 15.01 1.41
N TYR A 119 -4.87 14.13 0.73
CA TYR A 119 -4.54 12.71 0.56
C TYR A 119 -3.99 12.36 -0.83
N GLY A 120 -3.66 13.38 -1.64
CA GLY A 120 -3.05 13.23 -2.96
C GLY A 120 -4.04 13.09 -4.11
N VAL A 121 -3.53 12.62 -5.25
CA VAL A 121 -4.32 12.26 -6.44
C VAL A 121 -5.03 10.93 -6.16
N THR A 122 -6.30 10.79 -6.57
CA THR A 122 -7.03 9.52 -6.40
C THR A 122 -7.68 9.05 -7.70
N THR A 123 -7.49 7.77 -8.03
CA THR A 123 -8.15 7.11 -9.16
C THR A 123 -9.21 6.14 -8.66
N ILE A 124 -10.42 6.25 -9.22
CA ILE A 124 -11.51 5.30 -8.98
C ILE A 124 -11.40 4.18 -10.01
N VAL A 125 -11.49 2.93 -9.54
CA VAL A 125 -11.47 1.73 -10.40
C VAL A 125 -12.76 0.91 -10.24
N PRO A 126 -13.14 0.10 -11.23
CA PRO A 126 -14.40 -0.65 -11.17
C PRO A 126 -14.45 -1.68 -10.04
N ASP A 127 -13.33 -2.36 -9.76
CA ASP A 127 -13.29 -3.52 -8.87
C ASP A 127 -11.94 -3.68 -8.14
N MET A 128 -11.90 -4.61 -7.18
CA MET A 128 -10.71 -4.88 -6.35
C MET A 128 -9.55 -5.51 -7.13
N HIS A 129 -9.80 -6.28 -8.18
CA HIS A 129 -8.72 -6.87 -8.99
C HIS A 129 -8.03 -5.79 -9.84
N THR A 130 -8.82 -4.92 -10.47
CA THR A 130 -8.33 -3.75 -11.21
C THR A 130 -7.54 -2.82 -10.27
N ARG A 131 -8.01 -2.65 -9.03
CA ARG A 131 -7.29 -1.91 -7.97
C ARG A 131 -5.90 -2.47 -7.72
N LYS A 132 -5.79 -3.75 -7.33
CA LYS A 132 -4.51 -4.38 -6.99
C LYS A 132 -3.56 -4.41 -8.19
N ARG A 133 -4.08 -4.71 -9.38
CA ARG A 133 -3.31 -4.66 -10.63
C ARG A 133 -2.74 -3.28 -10.90
N LEU A 134 -3.55 -2.22 -10.82
CA LEU A 134 -3.07 -0.86 -11.07
C LEU A 134 -2.02 -0.44 -10.03
N MET A 135 -2.23 -0.76 -8.75
CA MET A 135 -1.25 -0.49 -7.69
C MET A 135 0.10 -1.16 -8.00
N ALA A 136 0.09 -2.43 -8.37
CA ALA A 136 1.29 -3.16 -8.77
C ALA A 136 1.94 -2.59 -10.03
N THR A 137 1.15 -2.24 -11.06
CA THR A 137 1.64 -1.60 -12.28
C THR A 137 2.37 -0.29 -11.97
N LYS A 138 1.84 0.54 -11.08
CA LYS A 138 2.50 1.79 -10.67
C LYS A 138 3.84 1.57 -9.98
N VAL A 139 3.95 0.55 -9.14
CA VAL A 139 5.25 0.16 -8.56
C VAL A 139 6.23 -0.28 -9.65
N MET A 140 5.78 -1.07 -10.62
CA MET A 140 6.64 -1.53 -11.73
C MET A 140 7.07 -0.40 -12.67
N GLU A 141 6.26 0.64 -12.79
CA GLU A 141 6.62 1.86 -13.52
C GLU A 141 7.70 2.64 -12.78
N GLY A 142 7.84 2.55 -11.45
CA GLY A 142 8.79 3.33 -10.67
C GLY A 142 10.27 3.04 -10.96
N GLY A 143 11.14 3.93 -10.48
CA GLY A 143 12.59 3.78 -10.59
C GLY A 143 13.19 2.77 -9.61
N LYS A 144 14.53 2.77 -9.50
CA LYS A 144 15.26 1.90 -8.58
C LYS A 144 14.81 2.14 -7.13
N GLY A 145 14.59 1.08 -6.36
CA GLY A 145 14.06 1.15 -4.99
C GLY A 145 12.53 1.12 -4.91
N SER A 146 11.82 0.97 -6.03
CA SER A 146 10.38 0.68 -6.03
C SER A 146 10.09 -0.67 -5.39
N GLY A 147 8.95 -0.80 -4.72
CA GLY A 147 8.52 -2.06 -4.12
C GLY A 147 7.24 -1.96 -3.29
N PHE A 148 7.01 -2.99 -2.49
CA PHE A 148 5.84 -3.10 -1.63
C PHE A 148 6.24 -3.04 -0.18
N VAL A 149 5.50 -2.29 0.63
CA VAL A 149 5.73 -2.14 2.06
C VAL A 149 4.43 -2.38 2.80
N SER A 150 4.50 -3.09 3.92
CA SER A 150 3.36 -3.34 4.79
C SER A 150 3.58 -2.72 6.17
N LEU A 151 2.73 -1.76 6.54
CA LEU A 151 2.55 -1.37 7.95
C LEU A 151 1.49 -2.29 8.60
N ALA A 152 1.24 -2.12 9.89
CA ALA A 152 0.22 -2.89 10.59
C ALA A 152 -1.17 -2.80 9.92
N GLY A 153 -1.88 -3.92 9.84
CA GLY A 153 -3.18 -4.01 9.20
C GLY A 153 -3.85 -5.38 9.33
N GLY A 154 -5.12 -5.47 8.96
CA GLY A 154 -5.93 -6.67 9.12
C GLY A 154 -5.89 -7.63 7.92
N PHE A 155 -6.98 -8.39 7.73
CA PHE A 155 -7.08 -9.40 6.67
C PHE A 155 -6.85 -8.86 5.24
N GLY A 156 -7.34 -7.65 4.93
CA GLY A 156 -7.08 -7.05 3.62
C GLY A 156 -5.59 -6.78 3.39
N THR A 157 -4.90 -6.29 4.41
CA THR A 157 -3.45 -5.98 4.32
C THR A 157 -2.62 -7.25 4.13
N ILE A 158 -2.91 -8.32 4.88
CA ILE A 158 -2.18 -9.59 4.70
C ILE A 158 -2.50 -10.24 3.35
N GLU A 159 -3.72 -10.13 2.85
CA GLU A 159 -4.09 -10.62 1.51
C GLU A 159 -3.26 -9.91 0.41
N GLU A 160 -3.17 -8.59 0.46
CA GLU A 160 -2.37 -7.80 -0.49
C GLU A 160 -0.87 -8.15 -0.41
N VAL A 161 -0.33 -8.31 0.80
CA VAL A 161 1.07 -8.74 1.03
C VAL A 161 1.33 -10.11 0.44
N MET A 162 0.47 -11.09 0.70
CA MET A 162 0.66 -12.46 0.24
C MET A 162 0.47 -12.58 -1.27
N GLU A 163 -0.41 -11.78 -1.87
CA GLU A 163 -0.55 -11.72 -3.33
C GLU A 163 0.73 -11.22 -4.00
N MET A 164 1.30 -10.09 -3.53
CA MET A 164 2.57 -9.57 -4.09
C MET A 164 3.75 -10.51 -3.80
N THR A 165 3.76 -11.18 -2.65
CA THR A 165 4.77 -12.21 -2.36
C THR A 165 4.69 -13.37 -3.34
N THR A 166 3.47 -13.84 -3.63
CA THR A 166 3.23 -14.92 -4.57
C THR A 166 3.58 -14.50 -6.01
N TRP A 167 3.22 -13.28 -6.42
CA TRP A 167 3.59 -12.75 -7.74
C TRP A 167 5.10 -12.61 -7.90
N ASN A 168 5.81 -12.25 -6.83
CA ASN A 168 7.27 -12.32 -6.83
C ASN A 168 7.73 -13.77 -7.07
N GLN A 169 7.30 -14.72 -6.24
CA GLN A 169 7.68 -16.14 -6.35
C GLN A 169 7.42 -16.71 -7.77
N LEU A 170 6.30 -16.34 -8.38
CA LEU A 170 5.87 -16.81 -9.70
C LEU A 170 6.63 -16.23 -10.88
N GLY A 171 7.47 -15.21 -10.70
CA GLY A 171 8.16 -14.58 -11.84
C GLY A 171 7.56 -13.24 -12.31
N ILE A 172 6.40 -12.83 -11.80
CA ILE A 172 5.58 -11.74 -12.35
C ILE A 172 6.22 -10.36 -12.14
N HIS A 173 6.85 -10.12 -10.99
CA HIS A 173 7.62 -8.89 -10.73
C HIS A 173 8.92 -9.16 -9.99
N ARG A 174 9.82 -8.17 -9.95
CA ARG A 174 11.18 -8.31 -9.41
C ARG A 174 11.51 -7.40 -8.23
N VAL A 175 10.53 -6.64 -7.73
CA VAL A 175 10.70 -5.74 -6.58
C VAL A 175 10.48 -6.45 -5.24
N GLY A 176 11.06 -5.91 -4.18
CA GLY A 176 10.96 -6.45 -2.83
C GLY A 176 9.63 -6.18 -2.13
N VAL A 177 9.32 -7.02 -1.13
CA VAL A 177 8.17 -6.88 -0.23
C VAL A 177 8.71 -6.76 1.21
N VAL A 178 8.45 -5.64 1.87
CA VAL A 178 8.99 -5.33 3.20
C VAL A 178 7.88 -5.24 4.24
N LEU A 179 8.01 -6.00 5.33
CA LEU A 179 7.12 -5.93 6.49
C LEU A 179 7.74 -5.02 7.55
N VAL A 180 7.06 -3.92 7.89
CA VAL A 180 7.49 -3.02 8.98
C VAL A 180 7.01 -3.61 10.31
N ASN A 181 7.89 -4.32 11.00
CA ASN A 181 7.61 -5.14 12.18
C ASN A 181 7.76 -4.36 13.50
N ILE A 182 6.93 -3.33 13.67
CA ILE A 182 6.93 -2.52 14.91
C ILE A 182 6.31 -3.33 16.05
N ASN A 183 7.03 -3.41 17.17
CA ASN A 183 6.62 -4.16 18.37
C ASN A 183 6.23 -5.62 18.09
N GLY A 184 6.86 -6.26 17.10
CA GLY A 184 6.61 -7.66 16.76
C GLY A 184 5.24 -7.91 16.12
N TYR A 185 4.60 -6.90 15.55
CA TYR A 185 3.28 -7.04 14.91
C TYR A 185 3.21 -8.18 13.88
N TRP A 186 4.28 -8.38 13.11
CA TRP A 186 4.39 -9.40 12.05
C TRP A 186 5.10 -10.68 12.50
N ASP A 187 5.45 -10.83 13.78
CA ASP A 187 6.17 -12.02 14.30
C ASP A 187 5.47 -13.33 13.96
N GLY A 188 4.14 -13.35 14.06
CA GLY A 188 3.33 -14.53 13.73
C GLY A 188 3.43 -14.93 12.27
N LEU A 189 3.39 -13.96 11.35
CA LEU A 189 3.53 -14.23 9.91
C LEU A 189 4.95 -14.69 9.57
N LEU A 190 5.97 -14.01 10.12
CA LEU A 190 7.37 -14.39 9.91
C LEU A 190 7.67 -15.79 10.48
N ALA A 191 7.08 -16.14 11.62
CA ALA A 191 7.16 -17.50 12.18
C ALA A 191 6.50 -18.53 11.26
N TRP A 192 5.33 -18.21 10.70
CA TRP A 192 4.67 -19.09 9.72
C TRP A 192 5.54 -19.30 8.47
N VAL A 193 6.19 -18.25 7.94
CA VAL A 193 7.12 -18.38 6.79
C VAL A 193 8.26 -19.33 7.13
N ARG A 194 8.90 -19.17 8.30
CA ARG A 194 9.98 -20.08 8.75
C ARG A 194 9.49 -21.52 8.83
N ASN A 195 8.33 -21.76 9.44
CA ASN A 195 7.74 -23.09 9.53
C ASN A 195 7.45 -23.69 8.14
N ALA A 196 6.96 -22.88 7.20
CA ALA A 196 6.68 -23.34 5.83
C ALA A 196 7.98 -23.66 5.05
N VAL A 197 9.08 -22.97 5.35
CA VAL A 197 10.41 -23.30 4.84
C VAL A 197 10.92 -24.61 5.44
N GLU A 198 10.85 -24.76 6.76
CA GLU A 198 11.25 -25.99 7.47
C GLU A 198 10.45 -27.22 7.01
N ALA A 199 9.15 -27.04 6.74
CA ALA A 199 8.26 -28.08 6.23
C ALA A 199 8.40 -28.32 4.72
N GLY A 200 9.21 -27.53 4.00
CA GLY A 200 9.47 -27.71 2.57
C GLY A 200 8.37 -27.20 1.61
N PHE A 201 7.42 -26.40 2.10
CA PHE A 201 6.40 -25.75 1.26
C PHE A 201 6.90 -24.45 0.62
N ILE A 202 7.92 -23.83 1.19
CA ILE A 202 8.62 -22.66 0.65
C ILE A 202 10.12 -23.00 0.61
N SER A 203 10.84 -22.62 -0.46
CA SER A 203 12.30 -22.80 -0.46
C SER A 203 12.99 -21.78 0.45
N GLY A 204 14.20 -22.08 0.95
CA GLY A 204 14.94 -21.15 1.80
C GLY A 204 15.15 -19.76 1.16
N GLU A 205 15.46 -19.74 -0.14
CA GLU A 205 15.61 -18.49 -0.90
C GLU A 205 14.27 -17.74 -1.05
N ASN A 206 13.17 -18.45 -1.35
CA ASN A 206 11.85 -17.83 -1.48
C ASN A 206 11.31 -17.33 -0.13
N GLY A 207 11.74 -17.91 1.00
CA GLY A 207 11.44 -17.38 2.33
C GLY A 207 11.97 -15.96 2.56
N SER A 208 13.00 -15.55 1.81
CA SER A 208 13.60 -14.22 1.89
C SER A 208 12.91 -13.16 1.00
N ILE A 209 11.87 -13.53 0.23
CA ILE A 209 11.06 -12.58 -0.55
C ILE A 209 10.39 -11.56 0.38
N LEU A 210 9.89 -12.03 1.53
CA LEU A 210 9.31 -11.19 2.59
C LEU A 210 10.42 -10.74 3.54
N ALA A 211 10.90 -9.51 3.34
CA ALA A 211 11.94 -8.93 4.18
C ALA A 211 11.33 -8.26 5.42
N GLU A 212 11.85 -8.57 6.60
CA GLU A 212 11.51 -7.87 7.83
C GLU A 212 12.29 -6.56 7.94
N ALA A 213 11.60 -5.47 8.32
CA ALA A 213 12.19 -4.23 8.81
C ALA A 213 11.69 -3.98 10.25
N SER A 214 12.56 -4.12 11.25
CA SER A 214 12.20 -3.89 12.66
C SER A 214 12.12 -2.40 13.03
N ASP A 215 12.64 -1.55 12.15
CA ASP A 215 12.54 -0.10 12.22
C ASP A 215 12.24 0.48 10.83
N VAL A 216 11.49 1.58 10.78
CA VAL A 216 11.10 2.25 9.53
C VAL A 216 12.31 2.70 8.72
N THR A 217 13.41 3.12 9.34
CA THR A 217 14.61 3.58 8.62
C THR A 217 15.28 2.46 7.82
N GLN A 218 14.95 1.20 8.09
CA GLN A 218 15.47 0.05 7.35
C GLN A 218 14.72 -0.21 6.04
N VAL A 219 13.54 0.39 5.86
CA VAL A 219 12.67 0.13 4.70
C VAL A 219 13.36 0.53 3.40
N TRP A 220 13.88 1.76 3.32
CA TRP A 220 14.49 2.25 2.09
C TRP A 220 15.75 1.45 1.68
N PRO A 221 16.73 1.20 2.57
CA PRO A 221 17.86 0.33 2.26
C PRO A 221 17.44 -1.06 1.76
N LYS A 222 16.45 -1.69 2.41
CA LYS A 222 15.95 -3.02 2.01
C LYS A 222 15.31 -3.03 0.62
N LEU A 223 14.57 -1.98 0.27
CA LEU A 223 13.99 -1.85 -1.08
C LEU A 223 15.06 -1.61 -2.14
N LEU A 224 16.05 -0.76 -1.83
CA LEU A 224 17.12 -0.38 -2.75
C LEU A 224 18.08 -1.54 -3.05
N GLU A 225 18.36 -2.35 -2.04
CA GLU A 225 19.31 -3.47 -2.07
C GLU A 225 18.64 -4.82 -2.36
N TYR A 226 17.31 -4.85 -2.52
CA TYR A 226 16.57 -6.09 -2.74
C TYR A 226 17.13 -6.87 -3.93
N GLN A 227 17.39 -8.16 -3.71
CA GLN A 227 17.78 -9.10 -4.75
C GLN A 227 16.72 -10.17 -4.90
N VAL A 228 16.42 -10.46 -6.16
CA VAL A 228 15.44 -11.46 -6.57
C VAL A 228 15.92 -12.85 -6.15
N SER A 229 15.06 -13.62 -5.46
CA SER A 229 15.33 -15.02 -5.09
C SER A 229 15.76 -15.86 -6.32
N ARG A 230 16.75 -16.74 -6.11
CA ARG A 230 17.27 -17.64 -7.15
C ARG A 230 16.34 -18.81 -7.46
N ASP A 231 15.45 -19.16 -6.53
CA ASP A 231 14.52 -20.29 -6.63
C ASP A 231 13.14 -19.89 -7.16
N ARG A 232 13.04 -18.73 -7.82
CA ARG A 232 11.77 -18.28 -8.42
C ARG A 232 11.41 -19.13 -9.61
N MET A 233 10.11 -19.27 -9.85
CA MET A 233 9.62 -19.96 -11.03
C MET A 233 9.97 -19.15 -12.28
N GLN A 234 10.58 -19.79 -13.27
CA GLN A 234 10.93 -19.16 -14.56
C GLN A 234 9.73 -19.24 -15.52
N LEU A 235 8.58 -18.75 -15.08
CA LEU A 235 7.36 -18.76 -15.88
C LEU A 235 7.33 -17.54 -16.81
N ASN A 236 7.02 -17.76 -18.07
CA ASN A 236 6.80 -16.69 -19.04
C ASN A 236 5.32 -16.28 -18.99
N TRP A 237 5.01 -15.18 -18.31
CA TRP A 237 3.66 -14.67 -18.16
C TRP A 237 3.22 -13.74 -19.31
N GLY A 238 3.89 -13.81 -20.47
CA GLY A 238 3.71 -12.89 -21.61
C GLY A 238 3.85 -13.52 -23.00
N GLN A 239 3.48 -14.79 -23.17
CA GLN A 239 3.23 -15.40 -24.49
C GLN A 239 1.91 -16.18 -24.47
N GLU A 240 0.80 -15.43 -24.55
CA GLU A 240 -0.40 -15.79 -25.31
C GLU A 240 -0.89 -14.54 -26.04
#